data_AF-A0A369UXM7-F1
#
_entry.id   AF-A0A369UXM7-F1
#
_cell.length_a   1.000
_cell.length_b   1.000
_cell.length_c   1.000
_cell.angle_alpha   90.00
_cell.angle_beta   90.00
_cell.angle_gamma   90.00
#
_symmetry.space_group_name_H-M   'P 1'
#
loop_
_entity.id
_entity.type
_entity.pdbx_description
1 polymer ?
#
loop_
_entity_poly.entity_id
_entity_poly.type
_entity_poly.pdbx_seq_one_letter_code
_entity_poly.pdbx_strand_id
1 'polypeptide(L)'
;MTESAIDRAAWRERLAALAADDVTAALVVQCGLDWLRPEFTAFRNEVDQALMAAQLRRGPRLSVTRVVLHNLPVNPASGMRPTAVDRAFEEWHHRLSSTSVLFASAAPVTHRVHRLILRGDETAAAVPDMVELLTDGDWTDPRRAEQALHTIGASGVTTPLTGYDLNWDGPFGDTDPSVYM
;
A
#
# COMPACT_ATOMS: atom_id res chain seq x y z
N MET A 1 8.58 12.09 -22.35
CA MET A 1 8.02 10.99 -21.56
C MET A 1 9.05 10.65 -20.50
N THR A 2 8.82 11.05 -19.25
CA THR A 2 9.67 10.61 -18.14
C THR A 2 9.34 9.15 -17.85
N GLU A 3 10.35 8.29 -17.99
CA GLU A 3 10.30 6.88 -17.62
C GLU A 3 9.81 6.78 -16.18
N SER A 4 8.80 5.93 -15.93
CA SER A 4 8.28 5.75 -14.57
C SER A 4 9.32 5.04 -13.73
N ALA A 5 9.47 5.46 -12.47
CA ALA A 5 10.38 4.82 -11.52
C ALA A 5 9.95 3.39 -11.14
N ILE A 6 8.73 2.96 -11.51
CA ILE A 6 8.19 1.64 -11.20
C ILE A 6 8.57 0.65 -12.29
N ASP A 7 9.54 -0.22 -12.01
CA ASP A 7 9.87 -1.36 -12.85
C ASP A 7 8.79 -2.45 -12.76
N ARG A 8 7.85 -2.43 -13.72
CA ARG A 8 6.75 -3.39 -13.79
C ARG A 8 7.23 -4.84 -13.98
N ALA A 9 8.36 -5.06 -14.66
CA ALA A 9 8.86 -6.40 -14.91
C ALA A 9 9.38 -7.02 -13.61
N ALA A 10 10.23 -6.29 -12.87
CA ALA A 10 10.71 -6.72 -11.56
C ALA A 10 9.57 -6.94 -10.57
N TRP A 11 8.57 -6.05 -10.56
CA TRP A 11 7.37 -6.23 -9.72
C TRP A 11 6.59 -7.49 -10.07
N ARG A 12 6.37 -7.78 -11.36
CA ARG A 12 5.66 -8.99 -11.79
C ARG A 12 6.40 -10.25 -11.42
N GLU A 13 7.72 -10.27 -11.58
CA GLU A 13 8.56 -11.39 -11.16
C GLU A 13 8.41 -11.66 -9.65
N ARG A 14 8.50 -10.60 -8.82
CA ARG A 14 8.31 -10.72 -7.37
C ARG A 14 6.89 -11.17 -7.01
N LEU A 15 5.86 -10.63 -7.65
CA LEU A 15 4.47 -11.03 -7.41
C LEU A 15 4.22 -12.49 -7.82
N ALA A 16 4.82 -12.96 -8.92
CA ALA A 16 4.71 -14.36 -9.32
C ALA A 16 5.36 -15.31 -8.29
N ALA A 17 6.46 -14.89 -7.67
CA ALA A 17 7.15 -15.66 -6.63
C ALA A 17 6.29 -15.87 -5.35
N LEU A 18 5.25 -15.07 -5.10
CA LEU A 18 4.26 -15.31 -4.03
C LEU A 18 3.53 -16.66 -4.16
N ALA A 19 3.57 -17.29 -5.35
CA ALA A 19 3.00 -18.61 -5.55
C ALA A 19 3.75 -19.72 -4.77
N ALA A 20 5.04 -19.51 -4.46
CA ALA A 20 5.88 -20.52 -3.82
C ALA A 20 5.44 -20.86 -2.38
N ASP A 21 5.68 -22.10 -1.98
CA ASP A 21 5.17 -22.64 -0.70
C ASP A 21 6.00 -22.32 0.54
N ASP A 22 7.26 -21.99 0.31
CA ASP A 22 8.26 -21.51 1.27
C ASP A 22 8.14 -20.02 1.61
N VAL A 23 7.41 -19.23 0.82
CA VAL A 23 7.13 -17.82 1.14
C VAL A 23 6.17 -17.72 2.33
N THR A 24 6.62 -17.06 3.39
CA THR A 24 5.87 -16.91 4.65
C THR A 24 5.43 -15.48 4.94
N ALA A 25 6.10 -14.48 4.34
CA ALA A 25 5.67 -13.09 4.42
C ALA A 25 5.96 -12.33 3.12
N ALA A 26 5.20 -11.25 2.91
CA ALA A 26 5.37 -10.31 1.82
C ALA A 26 5.26 -8.89 2.34
N LEU A 27 6.18 -8.03 1.90
CA LEU A 27 6.20 -6.60 2.19
C LEU A 27 6.09 -5.82 0.88
N VAL A 28 5.01 -5.06 0.73
CA VAL A 28 4.69 -4.34 -0.50
C VAL A 28 4.61 -2.85 -0.21
N VAL A 29 5.42 -2.03 -0.87
CA VAL A 29 5.42 -0.57 -0.72
C VAL A 29 5.02 0.06 -2.05
N GLN A 30 3.96 0.86 -2.02
CA GLN A 30 3.44 1.61 -3.18
C GLN A 30 3.15 3.04 -2.76
N CYS A 31 4.21 3.78 -2.47
CA CYS A 31 4.18 5.15 -2.00
C CYS A 31 4.58 6.17 -3.09
N GLY A 32 5.06 5.73 -4.26
CA GLY A 32 5.33 6.61 -5.40
C GLY A 32 4.05 7.22 -5.99
N LEU A 33 4.10 8.50 -6.38
CA LEU A 33 2.97 9.18 -7.04
C LEU A 33 2.63 8.60 -8.42
N ASP A 34 3.60 7.93 -9.04
CA ASP A 34 3.42 7.25 -10.34
C ASP A 34 2.29 6.21 -10.27
N TRP A 35 2.05 5.58 -9.12
CA TRP A 35 0.94 4.63 -8.91
C TRP A 35 -0.45 5.24 -9.16
N LEU A 36 -0.59 6.55 -9.00
CA LEU A 36 -1.87 7.26 -9.13
C LEU A 36 -2.14 7.71 -10.56
N ARG A 37 -1.18 7.53 -11.47
CA ARG A 37 -1.39 7.89 -12.86
C ARG A 37 -2.34 6.88 -13.53
N PRO A 38 -3.22 7.32 -14.45
CA PRO A 38 -4.20 6.43 -15.08
C PRO A 38 -3.59 5.19 -15.74
N GLU A 39 -2.39 5.29 -16.32
CA GLU A 39 -1.67 4.19 -16.96
C GLU A 39 -1.23 3.07 -16.00
N PHE A 40 -1.29 3.31 -14.69
CA PHE A 40 -0.99 2.32 -13.65
C PHE A 40 -2.23 1.65 -13.07
N THR A 41 -3.45 2.06 -13.44
CA THR A 41 -4.69 1.46 -12.91
C THR A 41 -4.76 -0.05 -13.13
N ALA A 42 -4.52 -0.51 -14.36
CA ALA A 42 -4.49 -1.94 -14.65
C ALA A 42 -3.42 -2.69 -13.81
N PHE A 43 -2.26 -2.05 -13.60
CA PHE A 43 -1.18 -2.64 -12.83
C PHE A 43 -1.47 -2.68 -11.31
N ARG A 44 -2.11 -1.64 -10.76
CA ARG A 44 -2.62 -1.67 -9.38
C ARG A 44 -3.61 -2.81 -9.18
N ASN A 45 -4.50 -3.04 -10.15
CA ASN A 45 -5.47 -4.14 -10.08
C ASN A 45 -4.77 -5.50 -10.10
N GLU A 46 -3.72 -5.64 -10.93
CA GLU A 46 -2.89 -6.84 -11.01
C GLU A 46 -2.21 -7.14 -9.67
N VAL A 47 -1.59 -6.13 -9.05
CA VAL A 47 -0.98 -6.24 -7.70
C VAL A 47 -2.02 -6.68 -6.67
N ASP A 48 -3.19 -6.01 -6.64
CA ASP A 48 -4.24 -6.32 -5.68
C ASP A 48 -4.74 -7.76 -5.84
N GLN A 49 -4.99 -8.18 -7.07
CA GLN A 49 -5.43 -9.54 -7.37
C GLN A 49 -4.39 -10.58 -6.95
N ALA A 50 -3.10 -10.33 -7.20
CA ALA A 50 -2.02 -11.25 -6.80
C ALA A 50 -1.95 -11.42 -5.28
N LEU A 51 -2.00 -10.32 -4.52
CA LEU A 51 -1.96 -10.36 -3.06
C LEU A 51 -3.21 -11.04 -2.48
N MET A 52 -4.39 -10.73 -3.01
CA MET A 52 -5.64 -11.36 -2.59
C MET A 52 -5.64 -12.86 -2.88
N ALA A 53 -5.20 -13.28 -4.06
CA ALA A 53 -5.12 -14.68 -4.44
C ALA A 53 -4.14 -15.45 -3.54
N ALA A 54 -2.97 -14.87 -3.24
CA ALA A 54 -2.00 -15.46 -2.32
C ALA A 54 -2.58 -15.61 -0.91
N GLN A 55 -3.24 -14.56 -0.40
CA GLN A 55 -3.86 -14.58 0.93
C GLN A 55 -5.00 -15.59 1.03
N LEU A 56 -5.88 -15.69 0.02
CA LEU A 56 -6.97 -16.67 -0.01
C LEU A 56 -6.44 -18.11 -0.06
N ARG A 57 -5.37 -18.35 -0.84
CA ARG A 57 -4.76 -19.69 -0.98
C ARG A 57 -4.04 -20.13 0.31
N ARG A 58 -3.33 -19.22 0.95
CA ARG A 58 -2.43 -19.54 2.07
C ARG A 58 -3.03 -19.28 3.44
N GLY A 59 -4.03 -18.42 3.52
CA GLY A 59 -4.69 -18.00 4.74
C GLY A 59 -3.65 -17.56 5.78
N PRO A 60 -3.69 -18.10 7.01
CA PRO A 60 -2.82 -17.66 8.09
C PRO A 60 -1.34 -18.02 7.92
N ARG A 61 -0.98 -18.82 6.90
CA ARG A 61 0.41 -19.22 6.63
C ARG A 61 1.21 -18.16 5.85
N LEU A 62 0.55 -17.09 5.39
CA LEU A 62 1.17 -15.98 4.69
C LEU A 62 0.81 -14.68 5.41
N SER A 63 1.83 -13.89 5.74
CA SER A 63 1.65 -12.53 6.26
C SER A 63 1.93 -11.50 5.17
N VAL A 64 0.92 -10.74 4.74
CA VAL A 64 1.07 -9.65 3.79
C VAL A 64 1.01 -8.32 4.53
N THR A 65 2.07 -7.54 4.42
CA THR A 65 2.12 -6.14 4.89
C THR A 65 2.25 -5.22 3.69
N ARG A 66 1.35 -4.26 3.57
CA ARG A 66 1.34 -3.28 2.49
C ARG A 66 1.47 -1.87 3.05
N VAL A 67 2.23 -1.02 2.37
CA VAL A 67 2.39 0.40 2.72
C VAL A 67 1.97 1.24 1.51
N VAL A 68 1.06 2.18 1.74
CA VAL A 68 0.57 3.15 0.75
C VAL A 68 0.62 4.56 1.34
N LEU A 69 0.56 5.61 0.53
CA LEU A 69 0.49 6.99 1.05
C LEU A 69 -0.80 7.24 1.83
N HIS A 70 -0.73 7.88 2.99
CA HIS A 70 -1.89 8.38 3.74
C HIS A 70 -2.47 9.67 3.15
N ASN A 71 -1.58 10.50 2.61
CA ASN A 71 -1.89 11.81 2.08
C ASN A 71 -1.02 12.08 0.86
N LEU A 72 -1.55 12.89 -0.05
CA LEU A 72 -0.81 13.31 -1.22
C LEU A 72 0.06 14.54 -0.89
N PRO A 73 1.34 14.56 -1.29
CA PRO A 73 2.23 15.68 -1.02
C PRO A 73 1.70 16.93 -1.71
N VAL A 74 1.79 18.06 -1.02
CA VAL A 74 1.47 19.37 -1.58
C VAL A 74 2.65 19.75 -2.46
N ASN A 75 2.46 19.92 -3.77
CA ASN A 75 3.53 20.41 -4.63
C ASN A 75 3.62 21.95 -4.49
N PRO A 76 4.67 22.51 -3.89
CA PRO A 76 4.79 23.96 -3.72
C PRO A 76 4.97 24.71 -5.06
N ALA A 77 5.43 24.02 -6.13
CA ALA A 77 5.70 24.63 -7.43
C ALA A 77 4.52 24.58 -8.41
N SER A 78 3.55 23.70 -8.20
CA SER A 78 2.33 23.60 -9.02
C SER A 78 1.13 23.68 -8.10
N GLY A 79 0.61 24.89 -7.89
CA GLY A 79 -0.50 25.17 -6.96
C GLY A 79 -1.80 24.40 -7.23
N MET A 80 -1.88 23.57 -8.28
CA MET A 80 -2.98 22.62 -8.50
C MET A 80 -2.44 21.25 -8.95
N ARG A 81 -2.85 20.20 -8.23
CA ARG A 81 -2.71 18.80 -8.63
C ARG A 81 -3.87 18.44 -9.57
N PRO A 82 -3.69 17.59 -10.59
CA PRO A 82 -4.80 17.15 -11.43
C PRO A 82 -5.85 16.40 -10.61
N THR A 83 -7.13 16.74 -10.76
CA THR A 83 -8.27 16.08 -10.06
C THR A 83 -8.34 14.58 -10.30
N ALA A 84 -7.79 14.09 -11.40
CA ALA A 84 -7.68 12.66 -11.69
C ALA A 84 -6.78 11.92 -10.67
N VAL A 85 -5.74 12.59 -10.14
CA VAL A 85 -4.83 12.01 -9.13
C VAL A 85 -5.56 11.89 -7.79
N ASP A 86 -6.32 12.91 -7.39
CA ASP A 86 -7.11 12.89 -6.15
C ASP A 86 -8.17 11.77 -6.21
N ARG A 87 -8.91 11.67 -7.32
CA ARG A 87 -9.87 10.57 -7.53
C ARG A 87 -9.19 9.20 -7.49
N ALA A 88 -8.06 9.05 -8.17
CA ALA A 88 -7.33 7.78 -8.21
C ALA A 88 -6.76 7.38 -6.84
N PHE A 89 -6.48 8.37 -5.98
CA PHE A 89 -6.03 8.17 -4.61
C PHE A 89 -7.18 7.73 -3.70
N GLU A 90 -8.32 8.43 -3.75
CA GLU A 90 -9.53 8.13 -2.99
C GLU A 90 -10.10 6.74 -3.35
N GLU A 91 -10.26 6.45 -4.63
CA GLU A 91 -10.76 5.16 -5.12
C GLU A 91 -9.89 4.02 -4.62
N TRP A 92 -8.57 4.19 -4.69
CA TRP A 92 -7.63 3.15 -4.28
C TRP A 92 -7.65 2.95 -2.76
N HIS A 93 -7.70 4.03 -1.98
CA HIS A 93 -7.86 3.93 -0.53
C HIS A 93 -9.14 3.19 -0.14
N HIS A 94 -10.26 3.55 -0.76
CA HIS A 94 -11.53 2.88 -0.53
C HIS A 94 -11.42 1.37 -0.79
N ARG A 95 -10.87 0.98 -1.95
CA ARG A 95 -10.70 -0.44 -2.30
C ARG A 95 -9.80 -1.19 -1.31
N LEU A 96 -8.70 -0.60 -0.88
CA LEU A 96 -7.79 -1.21 0.09
C LEU A 96 -8.47 -1.39 1.45
N SER A 97 -9.27 -0.42 1.88
CA SER A 97 -10.03 -0.51 3.13
C SER A 97 -11.06 -1.63 3.04
N SER A 98 -11.82 -1.71 1.93
CA SER A 98 -12.81 -2.78 1.71
C SER A 98 -12.16 -4.16 1.73
N THR A 99 -11.01 -4.30 1.05
CA THR A 99 -10.25 -5.54 1.01
C THR A 99 -9.74 -5.92 2.40
N SER A 100 -9.26 -4.94 3.18
CA SER A 100 -8.77 -5.17 4.53
C SER A 100 -9.86 -5.68 5.47
N VAL A 101 -11.10 -5.19 5.35
CA VAL A 101 -12.25 -5.72 6.11
C VAL A 101 -12.56 -7.17 5.78
N LEU A 102 -12.55 -7.54 4.49
CA LEU A 102 -12.82 -8.90 4.06
C LEU A 102 -11.79 -9.90 4.64
N PHE A 103 -10.52 -9.51 4.74
CA PHE A 103 -9.47 -10.36 5.31
C PHE A 103 -9.35 -10.27 6.84
N ALA A 104 -9.77 -9.16 7.46
CA ALA A 104 -9.71 -8.98 8.90
C ALA A 104 -10.53 -10.03 9.68
N SER A 105 -11.64 -10.50 9.11
CA SER A 105 -12.48 -11.53 9.73
C SER A 105 -11.86 -12.93 9.74
N ALA A 106 -10.86 -13.21 8.90
CA ALA A 106 -10.29 -14.55 8.73
C ALA A 106 -9.03 -14.78 9.58
N ALA A 107 -8.18 -13.75 9.74
CA ALA A 107 -7.02 -13.76 10.63
C ALA A 107 -6.40 -12.34 10.66
N PRO A 108 -6.74 -11.47 11.63
CA PRO A 108 -6.42 -10.03 11.59
C PRO A 108 -4.92 -9.70 11.60
N VAL A 109 -4.07 -10.67 11.92
CA VAL A 109 -2.62 -10.49 12.00
C VAL A 109 -1.92 -10.65 10.64
N THR A 110 -2.60 -11.26 9.65
CA THR A 110 -1.97 -11.85 8.45
C THR A 110 -2.10 -10.99 7.19
N HIS A 111 -2.95 -9.98 7.21
CA HIS A 111 -3.04 -8.97 6.15
C HIS A 111 -3.15 -7.59 6.78
N ARG A 112 -2.13 -6.75 6.58
CA ARG A 112 -2.05 -5.40 7.14
C ARG A 112 -1.78 -4.39 6.04
N VAL A 113 -2.53 -3.30 6.05
CA VAL A 113 -2.24 -2.14 5.21
C VAL A 113 -1.91 -0.97 6.13
N HIS A 114 -0.76 -0.35 5.90
CA HIS A 114 -0.27 0.84 6.59
C HIS A 114 -0.34 2.03 5.65
N ARG A 115 -0.85 3.15 6.14
CA ARG A 115 -0.83 4.43 5.44
C ARG A 115 0.34 5.26 5.96
N LEU A 116 1.29 5.56 5.09
CA LEU A 116 2.46 6.39 5.36
C LEU A 116 2.08 7.87 5.34
N ILE A 117 2.28 8.56 6.44
CA ILE A 117 2.00 9.99 6.58
C ILE A 117 3.20 10.77 6.05
N LEU A 118 2.98 11.55 5.00
CA LEU A 118 3.96 12.54 4.53
C LEU A 118 3.76 13.84 5.31
N ARG A 119 4.87 14.39 5.82
CA ARG A 119 4.89 15.71 6.46
C ARG A 119 4.66 16.80 5.41
N GLY A 120 4.22 17.98 5.88
CA GLY A 120 3.87 19.10 5.00
C GLY A 120 5.03 19.63 4.14
N ASP A 121 6.28 19.36 4.53
CA ASP A 121 7.51 19.70 3.82
C ASP A 121 8.06 18.56 2.95
N GLU A 122 7.46 17.37 3.00
CA GLU A 122 7.88 16.20 2.23
C GLU A 122 7.19 16.16 0.86
N THR A 123 7.98 15.95 -0.18
CA THR A 123 7.50 15.87 -1.57
C THR A 123 7.38 14.43 -2.08
N ALA A 124 7.95 13.46 -1.36
CA ALA A 124 7.91 12.04 -1.66
C ALA A 124 8.20 11.20 -0.41
N ALA A 125 7.83 9.93 -0.45
CA ALA A 125 8.18 8.97 0.60
C ALA A 125 9.68 8.64 0.57
N ALA A 126 10.30 8.53 1.75
CA ALA A 126 11.70 8.13 1.90
C ALA A 126 11.91 6.61 1.66
N VAL A 127 10.85 5.81 1.72
CA VAL A 127 10.88 4.38 1.45
C VAL A 127 10.61 4.12 -0.04
N PRO A 128 11.47 3.35 -0.74
CA PRO A 128 11.28 3.07 -2.15
C PRO A 128 10.14 2.08 -2.39
N ASP A 129 9.47 2.21 -3.53
CA ASP A 129 8.46 1.25 -3.98
C ASP A 129 9.09 -0.13 -4.20
N MET A 130 8.49 -1.17 -3.63
CA MET A 130 9.05 -2.53 -3.66
C MET A 130 8.04 -3.63 -3.39
N VAL A 131 8.44 -4.86 -3.75
CA VAL A 131 7.85 -6.12 -3.27
C VAL A 131 9.01 -6.97 -2.78
N GLU A 132 9.05 -7.21 -1.48
CA GLU A 132 10.03 -8.10 -0.87
C GLU A 132 9.34 -9.28 -0.20
N LEU A 133 9.90 -10.48 -0.37
CA LEU A 133 9.33 -11.74 0.12
C LEU A 133 10.25 -12.36 1.15
N LEU A 134 9.67 -12.92 2.21
CA LEU A 134 10.38 -13.69 3.23
C LEU A 134 10.29 -15.18 2.88
N THR A 135 11.42 -15.76 2.51
CA THR A 135 11.54 -17.17 2.11
C THR A 135 12.62 -17.81 2.95
N ASP A 136 12.33 -18.95 3.60
CA ASP A 136 13.26 -19.67 4.47
C ASP A 136 13.96 -18.81 5.55
N GLY A 137 13.30 -17.73 5.99
CA GLY A 137 13.81 -16.81 7.01
C GLY A 137 14.57 -15.60 6.48
N ASP A 138 14.81 -15.52 5.16
CA ASP A 138 15.54 -14.42 4.52
C ASP A 138 14.63 -13.60 3.59
N TRP A 139 14.77 -12.28 3.68
CA TRP A 139 14.12 -11.37 2.75
C TRP A 139 14.85 -11.38 1.40
N THR A 140 14.09 -11.28 0.32
CA THR A 140 14.64 -11.18 -1.03
C THR A 140 15.62 -10.02 -1.23
N ASP A 141 15.41 -8.89 -0.53
CA ASP A 141 16.39 -7.84 -0.30
C ASP A 141 16.27 -7.39 1.17
N PRO A 142 17.17 -7.87 2.06
CA PRO A 142 17.10 -7.58 3.49
C PRO A 142 17.19 -6.09 3.82
N ARG A 143 18.00 -5.33 3.07
CA ARG A 143 18.21 -3.90 3.35
C ARG A 143 16.96 -3.10 3.03
N ARG A 144 16.31 -3.40 1.91
CA ARG A 144 15.06 -2.75 1.52
C ARG A 144 13.93 -3.13 2.48
N ALA A 145 13.82 -4.41 2.83
CA ALA A 145 12.83 -4.88 3.79
C ALA A 145 13.01 -4.22 5.16
N GLU A 146 14.23 -4.16 5.68
CA GLU A 146 14.56 -3.50 6.94
C GLU A 146 14.17 -2.02 6.93
N GLN A 147 14.48 -1.29 5.86
CA GLN A 147 14.11 0.12 5.72
C GLN A 147 12.60 0.34 5.85
N ALA A 148 11.79 -0.47 5.15
CA ALA A 148 10.34 -0.34 5.20
C ALA A 148 9.74 -0.81 6.54
N LEU A 149 10.27 -1.89 7.13
CA LEU A 149 9.85 -2.37 8.46
C LEU A 149 10.18 -1.33 9.55
N HIS A 150 11.32 -0.65 9.43
CA HIS A 150 11.68 0.47 10.31
C HIS A 150 10.67 1.62 10.17
N THR A 151 10.29 1.98 8.93
CA THR A 151 9.24 2.99 8.67
C THR A 151 7.91 2.60 9.31
N ILE A 152 7.50 1.33 9.22
CA ILE A 152 6.26 0.83 9.82
C ILE A 152 6.30 0.89 11.35
N GLY A 153 7.44 0.55 11.95
CA GLY A 153 7.63 0.53 13.41
C GLY A 153 7.83 1.91 14.04
N ALA A 154 8.13 2.93 13.24
CA ALA A 154 8.34 4.29 13.74
C ALA A 154 7.02 4.95 14.17
N SER A 155 6.97 5.40 15.42
CA SER A 155 5.79 6.04 15.99
C SER A 155 5.41 7.31 15.22
N GLY A 156 4.11 7.43 14.87
CA GLY A 156 3.57 8.58 14.17
C GLY A 156 3.92 8.69 12.68
N VAL A 157 4.62 7.70 12.11
CA VAL A 157 4.99 7.68 10.69
C VAL A 157 3.94 6.96 9.84
N THR A 158 3.34 5.90 10.38
CA THR A 158 2.25 5.19 9.71
C THR A 158 1.03 5.08 10.60
N THR A 159 -0.14 5.02 9.97
CA THR A 159 -1.40 4.66 10.63
C THR A 159 -1.96 3.39 9.97
N PRO A 160 -2.45 2.39 10.72
CA PRO A 160 -3.10 1.24 10.11
C PRO A 160 -4.34 1.68 9.33
N LEU A 161 -4.56 1.03 8.19
CA LEU A 161 -5.83 1.09 7.49
C LEU A 161 -6.76 0.04 8.11
N THR A 162 -7.94 0.46 8.54
CA THR A 162 -8.91 -0.38 9.24
C THR A 162 -10.29 -0.26 8.61
N GLY A 163 -11.23 -1.10 9.04
CA GLY A 163 -12.63 -1.00 8.58
C GLY A 163 -13.33 0.29 8.99
N TYR A 164 -12.78 1.04 9.96
CA TYR A 164 -13.28 2.38 10.30
C TYR A 164 -13.04 3.42 9.20
N ASP A 165 -12.06 3.16 8.33
CA ASP A 165 -11.75 4.04 7.19
C ASP A 165 -12.73 3.82 6.00
N LEU A 166 -13.77 3.01 6.19
CA LEU A 166 -14.85 2.83 5.22
C LEU A 166 -16.06 3.65 5.62
N ASN A 167 -16.41 4.62 4.76
CA ASN A 167 -17.75 5.17 4.75
C ASN A 167 -18.66 4.23 3.95
N TRP A 168 -19.48 3.44 4.65
CA TRP A 168 -20.42 2.49 4.04
C TRP A 168 -21.65 3.17 3.42
N ASP A 169 -21.86 4.46 3.68
CA ASP A 169 -23.00 5.24 3.18
C ASP A 169 -22.72 5.97 1.85
N GLY A 170 -21.54 5.79 1.24
CA GLY A 170 -21.16 6.42 -0.01
C GLY A 170 -20.29 7.68 0.15
N PRO A 171 -20.01 8.45 -0.92
CA PRO A 171 -18.74 9.18 -1.06
C PRO A 171 -18.60 10.47 -0.24
N PHE A 172 -19.54 10.82 0.64
CA PHE A 172 -19.46 12.02 1.44
C PHE A 172 -20.05 11.78 2.82
N GLY A 173 -19.21 11.85 3.85
CA GLY A 173 -19.63 11.80 5.25
C GLY A 173 -18.51 12.32 6.13
N ASP A 174 -18.68 13.55 6.62
CA ASP A 174 -17.84 14.22 7.63
C ASP A 174 -17.90 13.48 8.98
N THR A 175 -17.34 12.27 9.04
CA THR A 175 -17.22 11.52 10.28
C THR A 175 -15.77 11.12 10.52
N ASP A 176 -14.87 12.10 10.40
CA ASP A 176 -13.62 12.08 11.14
C ASP A 176 -13.81 12.80 12.49
N PRO A 177 -13.94 12.07 13.62
CA PRO A 177 -14.02 12.69 14.93
C PRO A 177 -12.70 13.35 15.39
N SER A 178 -11.60 13.20 14.65
CA SER A 178 -10.31 13.83 14.98
C SER A 178 -10.20 15.31 14.55
N VAL A 179 -11.18 15.84 13.82
CA VAL A 179 -11.23 17.27 13.41
C VAL A 179 -11.91 18.15 14.48
N TYR A 180 -12.53 17.57 15.51
CA TYR A 180 -13.21 18.31 16.59
C TYR A 180 -12.48 18.28 17.95
N MET A 181 -11.18 18.00 17.98
CA MET A 181 -10.34 18.18 19.18
C MET A 181 -9.26 19.24 18.98
#